data_AF-A0AAC9EVF8-F1
#
_entry.id   AF-A0AAC9EVF8-F1
#
_cell.length_a   1.000
_cell.length_b   1.000
_cell.length_c   1.000
_cell.angle_alpha   90.00
_cell.angle_beta   90.00
_cell.angle_gamma   90.00
#
_symmetry.space_group_name_H-M   'P 1'
#
loop_
_entity.id
_entity.type
_entity.pdbx_description
1 polymer ?
#
loop_
_entity_poly.entity_id
_entity_poly.type
_entity_poly.pdbx_seq_one_letter_code
_entity_poly.pdbx_strand_id
1 'polypeptide(L)'
;MILIFNFIKKEVIRLIGAVGYSWAGLVATLKSEAAFRLELLIAVILIPSACFLSVTIIARVLMITSILLVLIIELINTAIEAIAASHGVLSTG
;
A
#
# COMPACT_ATOMS: atom_id res chain seq x y z
N MET A 1 -24.90 -20.88 18.88
CA MET A 1 -25.01 -20.82 17.41
C MET A 1 -25.24 -19.40 16.89
N ILE A 2 -26.29 -18.69 17.33
CA ILE A 2 -26.63 -17.32 16.85
C ILE A 2 -25.55 -16.26 17.18
N LEU A 3 -24.91 -16.35 18.36
CA LEU A 3 -23.85 -15.41 18.76
C LEU A 3 -22.60 -15.47 17.88
N ILE A 4 -22.18 -16.68 17.49
CA ILE A 4 -21.02 -16.89 16.60
C ILE A 4 -21.30 -16.31 15.21
N PHE A 5 -22.52 -16.50 14.70
CA PHE A 5 -22.92 -15.96 13.40
C PHE A 5 -22.92 -14.43 13.37
N ASN A 6 -23.43 -13.77 14.42
CA ASN A 6 -23.39 -12.31 14.54
C ASN A 6 -21.97 -11.78 14.72
N PHE A 7 -21.10 -12.49 15.43
CA PHE A 7 -19.68 -12.15 15.56
C PHE A 7 -18.97 -12.19 14.20
N ILE A 8 -19.15 -13.27 13.43
CA ILE A 8 -18.55 -13.41 12.10
C ILE A 8 -19.04 -12.29 11.16
N LYS A 9 -20.35 -12.01 11.12
CA LYS A 9 -20.88 -10.91 10.30
C LYS A 9 -20.25 -9.57 10.65
N LYS A 10 -20.10 -9.27 11.94
CA LYS A 10 -19.52 -8.00 12.40
C LYS A 10 -18.07 -7.85 11.98
N GLU A 11 -17.25 -8.88 12.15
CA GLU A 11 -15.83 -8.83 11.77
C GLU A 11 -15.66 -8.74 10.24
N VAL A 12 -16.50 -9.43 9.46
CA VAL A 12 -16.50 -9.32 8.00
C VAL A 12 -16.81 -7.89 7.54
N ILE A 13 -17.82 -7.24 8.14
CA ILE A 13 -18.17 -5.84 7.81
C ILE A 13 -17.00 -4.90 8.09
N ARG A 14 -16.30 -5.09 9.23
CA ARG A 14 -15.11 -4.28 9.56
C ARG A 14 -13.96 -4.53 8.59
N LEU A 15 -13.75 -5.78 8.18
CA LEU A 15 -12.70 -6.15 7.24
C LEU A 15 -12.94 -5.52 5.86
N ILE A 16 -14.18 -5.57 5.37
CA ILE A 16 -14.59 -4.92 4.12
C ILE A 16 -14.38 -3.40 4.21
N GLY A 17 -14.76 -2.78 5.33
CA GLY A 17 -14.51 -1.36 5.58
C GLY A 17 -13.03 -1.01 5.51
N ALA A 18 -12.18 -1.78 6.19
CA ALA A 18 -10.73 -1.58 6.19
C ALA A 18 -10.12 -1.69 4.79
N VAL A 19 -10.53 -2.71 4.01
CA VAL A 19 -10.09 -2.87 2.61
C VAL A 19 -10.51 -1.67 1.76
N GLY A 20 -11.72 -1.15 1.97
CA GLY A 20 -12.21 0.05 1.28
C GLY A 20 -11.35 1.28 1.54
N TYR A 21 -10.96 1.52 2.80
CA TYR A 21 -10.04 2.62 3.15
C TYR A 21 -8.64 2.43 2.56
N SER A 22 -8.08 1.22 2.64
CA SER A 22 -6.78 0.92 2.01
C SER A 22 -6.81 1.15 0.50
N TRP A 23 -7.88 0.75 -0.17
CA TRP A 23 -8.06 0.97 -1.61
C TRP A 23 -8.18 2.45 -1.95
N ALA A 24 -8.97 3.21 -1.19
CA ALA A 24 -9.11 4.65 -1.39
C ALA A 24 -7.77 5.38 -1.26
N GLY A 25 -6.96 5.02 -0.26
CA GLY A 25 -5.60 5.56 -0.08
C GLY A 25 -4.69 5.25 -1.26
N LEU A 26 -4.68 4.00 -1.73
CA LEU A 26 -3.88 3.58 -2.89
C LEU A 26 -4.30 4.32 -4.18
N VAL A 27 -5.60 4.48 -4.41
CA VAL A 27 -6.10 5.21 -5.59
C VAL A 27 -5.77 6.70 -5.51
N ALA A 28 -5.76 7.30 -4.31
CA ALA A 28 -5.38 8.68 -4.12
C ALA A 28 -3.90 8.91 -4.49
N THR A 29 -2.98 8.10 -3.96
CA THR A 29 -1.54 8.21 -4.24
C THR A 29 -1.20 7.92 -5.70
N LEU A 30 -1.90 6.96 -6.33
CA LEU A 30 -1.77 6.71 -7.77
C LEU A 30 -2.09 7.95 -8.62
N LYS A 31 -3.03 8.78 -8.19
CA LYS A 31 -3.43 9.99 -8.93
C LYS A 31 -2.54 11.18 -8.58
N SER A 32 -2.22 11.39 -7.31
CA SER A 32 -1.45 12.55 -6.86
C SER A 32 0.04 12.42 -7.17
N GLU A 33 0.64 11.24 -6.98
CA GLU A 33 2.10 11.09 -7.01
C GLU A 33 2.63 10.50 -8.31
N ALA A 34 3.41 11.30 -9.04
CA ALA A 34 4.09 10.84 -10.24
C ALA A 34 5.21 9.83 -9.93
N ALA A 35 5.92 10.01 -8.81
CA ALA A 35 6.97 9.11 -8.35
C ALA A 35 6.41 7.71 -8.06
N PHE A 36 5.33 7.62 -7.27
CA PHE A 36 4.66 6.36 -6.97
C PHE A 36 4.22 5.59 -8.24
N ARG A 37 3.71 6.28 -9.27
CA ARG A 37 3.35 5.63 -10.55
C ARG A 37 4.55 5.02 -11.26
N LEU A 38 5.69 5.71 -11.26
CA LEU A 38 6.91 5.22 -11.87
C LEU A 38 7.42 3.97 -11.12
N GLU A 39 7.46 4.04 -9.80
CA GLU A 39 7.88 2.91 -8.95
C GLU A 39 6.95 1.71 -9.12
N LEU A 40 5.63 1.93 -9.18
CA LEU A 40 4.67 0.85 -9.42
C LEU A 40 4.87 0.22 -10.80
N LEU A 41 5.11 1.01 -11.84
CA LEU A 41 5.39 0.49 -13.18
C LEU A 41 6.67 -0.35 -13.19
N ILE A 42 7.72 0.11 -12.50
CA ILE A 42 8.95 -0.66 -12.30
C ILE A 42 8.65 -1.96 -11.53
N ALA A 43 7.85 -1.91 -10.47
CA ALA A 43 7.47 -3.09 -9.69
C ALA A 43 6.70 -4.12 -10.53
N VAL A 44 5.76 -3.68 -11.37
CA VAL A 44 5.00 -4.52 -12.30
C VAL A 44 5.90 -5.24 -13.31
N ILE A 45 7.06 -4.67 -13.65
CA ILE A 45 8.04 -5.31 -14.54
C ILE A 45 8.99 -6.22 -13.75
N LEU A 46 9.51 -5.75 -12.61
CA LEU A 46 10.53 -6.44 -11.84
C LEU A 46 10.00 -7.67 -11.09
N ILE A 47 8.75 -7.64 -10.57
CA ILE A 47 8.18 -8.78 -9.84
C ILE A 47 8.01 -10.00 -10.76
N PRO A 48 7.38 -9.90 -11.95
CA PRO A 48 7.36 -11.00 -12.90
C PRO A 48 8.78 -11.43 -13.32
N SER A 49 9.67 -10.47 -13.57
CA SER A 49 11.06 -10.78 -13.93
C SER A 49 11.76 -11.61 -12.85
N ALA A 50 11.56 -11.30 -11.56
CA ALA A 50 12.08 -12.06 -10.43
C ALA A 50 11.53 -13.51 -10.36
N CYS A 51 10.30 -13.73 -10.84
CA CYS A 51 9.71 -15.07 -10.94
C CYS A 51 10.34 -15.91 -12.06
N PHE A 52 10.76 -15.29 -13.18
CA PHE A 52 11.40 -15.97 -14.30
C PHE A 52 12.91 -16.20 -14.11
N LEU A 53 13.53 -15.49 -13.18
CA LEU A 53 14.95 -15.65 -12.84
C LEU A 53 15.22 -16.98 -12.12
N SER A 54 16.23 -17.71 -12.61
CA SER A 54 16.77 -18.94 -12.01
C SER A 54 17.66 -18.63 -10.81
N VAL A 55 17.07 -18.07 -9.76
CA VAL A 55 17.73 -17.73 -8.49
C VAL A 55 17.21 -18.60 -7.35
N THR A 56 17.91 -18.59 -6.22
CA THR A 56 17.43 -19.28 -5.00
C THR A 56 16.12 -18.65 -4.52
N ILE A 57 15.30 -19.44 -3.82
CA ILE A 57 14.02 -18.98 -3.26
C ILE A 57 14.24 -17.76 -2.35
N ILE A 58 15.29 -17.79 -1.54
CA ILE A 58 15.65 -16.69 -0.63
C ILE A 58 15.94 -15.41 -1.43
N ALA A 59 16.75 -15.50 -2.48
CA ALA A 59 17.05 -14.36 -3.34
C ALA A 59 15.78 -13.80 -4.00
N ARG A 60 14.90 -14.66 -4.51
CA ARG A 60 13.61 -14.25 -5.09
C ARG A 60 12.72 -13.51 -4.09
N VAL A 61 12.59 -14.03 -2.87
CA VAL A 61 11.81 -13.40 -1.80
C VAL A 61 12.41 -12.04 -1.42
N LEU A 62 13.73 -11.94 -1.32
CA LEU A 62 14.41 -10.68 -1.03
C LEU A 62 14.17 -9.64 -2.13
N MET A 63 14.24 -10.03 -3.40
CA MET A 63 13.95 -9.14 -4.54
C MET A 63 12.52 -8.60 -4.47
N ILE A 64 11.53 -9.49 -4.34
CA ILE A 64 10.11 -9.10 -4.30
C ILE A 64 9.84 -8.22 -3.07
N THR A 65 10.34 -8.62 -1.89
CA THR A 65 10.15 -7.86 -0.65
C THR A 65 10.81 -6.48 -0.74
N SER A 66 11.98 -6.37 -1.35
CA SER A 66 12.66 -5.09 -1.55
C SER A 66 11.83 -4.13 -2.43
N ILE A 67 11.26 -4.63 -3.53
CA ILE A 67 10.39 -3.85 -4.41
C ILE A 67 9.14 -3.38 -3.65
N LEU A 68 8.51 -4.28 -2.89
CA LEU A 68 7.34 -3.93 -2.09
C LEU A 68 7.66 -2.91 -0.98
N LEU A 69 8.84 -3.01 -0.36
CA LEU A 69 9.27 -2.10 0.68
C LEU A 69 9.40 -0.67 0.16
N VAL A 70 9.94 -0.48 -1.04
CA VAL A 70 10.04 0.85 -1.68
C VAL A 70 8.64 1.45 -1.85
N LEU A 71 7.69 0.70 -2.41
CA LEU A 71 6.31 1.16 -2.56
C LEU A 71 5.65 1.51 -1.21
N ILE A 72 5.91 0.73 -0.16
CA ILE A 72 5.39 1.00 1.19
C ILE A 72 5.98 2.30 1.73
N ILE A 73 7.29 2.51 1.59
CA ILE A 73 7.96 3.74 2.06
C ILE A 73 7.39 4.96 1.34
N GLU A 74 7.14 4.87 0.03
CA GLU A 74 6.56 5.97 -0.72
C GLU A 74 5.13 6.31 -0.25
N LEU A 75 4.29 5.29 -0.01
CA LEU A 75 2.96 5.51 0.57
C LEU A 75 3.03 6.17 1.96
N ILE A 76 4.01 5.79 2.79
CA ILE A 76 4.24 6.40 4.10
C ILE A 76 4.68 7.86 3.93
N ASN A 77 5.59 8.16 3.00
CA ASN A 77 6.04 9.52 2.72
C ASN A 77 4.85 10.41 2.32
N THR A 78 4.03 9.98 1.36
CA THR A 78 2.85 10.75 0.95
C THR A 78 1.84 10.94 2.10
N ALA A 79 1.67 9.94 2.96
CA ALA A 79 0.80 10.07 4.14
C ALA A 79 1.33 11.11 5.14
N ILE A 80 2.64 11.12 5.40
CA ILE A 80 3.29 12.10 6.27
C ILE A 80 3.17 13.50 5.69
N GLU A 81 3.39 13.66 4.38
CA GLU A 81 3.24 14.95 3.69
C GLU A 81 1.81 15.47 3.75
N ALA A 82 0.80 14.61 3.57
CA ALA A 82 -0.60 14.98 3.70
C ALA A 82 -0.94 15.45 5.12
N ILE A 83 -0.43 14.76 6.15
CA ILE A 83 -0.60 15.15 7.56
C ILE A 83 0.10 16.49 7.82
N ALA A 84 1.34 16.65 7.36
CA ALA A 84 2.11 17.87 7.52
C ALA A 84 1.41 19.07 6.85
N ALA A 85 0.89 18.89 5.63
CA ALA A 85 0.12 19.90 4.92
C ALA A 85 -1.15 20.32 5.70
N SER A 86 -1.82 19.37 6.38
CA SER A 86 -3.00 19.68 7.21
C SER A 86 -2.68 20.50 8.45
N HIS A 87 -1.46 20.39 9.00
CA HIS A 87 -1.00 21.16 10.16
C HIS A 87 -0.32 22.50 9.78
N GLY A 88 0.30 22.59 8.59
CA GLY A 88 0.92 23.82 8.09
C GLY A 88 -0.07 24.96 7.81
N VAL A 89 -1.36 24.65 7.64
CA VAL A 89 -2.44 25.64 7.47
C VAL A 89 -2.66 26.52 8.72
N LEU A 90 -2.15 26.13 9.90
CA LEU A 90 -2.20 26.95 11.11
C LEU A 90 -1.02 27.93 11.29
N SER A 91 -0.07 27.97 10.34
CA SER A 91 1.13 28.83 10.43
C SER A 91 1.17 29.98 9.40
N THR A 92 0.14 30.14 8.55
CA THR A 92 0.04 31.25 7.59
C THR A 92 -1.14 32.18 7.91
N GLY A 93 -1.29 32.54 9.19
CA GLY A 93 -2.20 33.58 9.68
C GLY A 93 -1.44 34.56 10.54
#